data_AF-A0A3R6ZKF1-F1
#
_entry.id   AF-A0A3R6ZKF1-F1
#
_cell.length_a   1.000
_cell.length_b   1.000
_cell.length_c   1.000
_cell.angle_alpha   90.00
_cell.angle_beta   90.00
_cell.angle_gamma   90.00
#
_symmetry.space_group_name_H-M   'P 1'
#
loop_
_entity.id
_entity.type
_entity.pdbx_description
1 polymer ?
#
loop_
_entity_poly.entity_id
_entity_poly.type
_entity_poly.pdbx_seq_one_letter_code
_entity_poly.pdbx_strand_id
1 'polypeptide(L)'
;MHKLATPSLPNYNPGCLLDEHKRSDSIYLRTAFVSHHNSTQRKLTALLTDARLKATISRTKPSQAAQQAYTDAQTLYDKYYASLQESQKRNRFDQDLHLDERCTQEFLRPPIHTHLPTRLPLRTKQEYDDTAQKFRSYWAQIFQSPSRDIHCPRRTFNRSLLRSILAKTTSRLTITQRRAMEAPLTANDFYFALIKTAKNKAPGPDGLPVEYYLTDPHNW
;
A
#
# COMPACT_ATOMS: atom_id res chain seq x y z
N MET A 1 -24.83 -17.71 -41.43
CA MET A 1 -24.65 -17.97 -39.99
C MET A 1 -25.75 -17.25 -39.23
N HIS A 2 -26.84 -17.95 -38.92
CA HIS A 2 -27.97 -17.42 -38.15
C HIS A 2 -27.52 -17.14 -36.71
N LYS A 3 -27.65 -15.89 -36.27
CA LYS A 3 -27.58 -15.55 -34.83
C LYS A 3 -28.79 -16.20 -34.17
N LEU A 4 -28.53 -17.13 -33.25
CA LEU A 4 -29.56 -17.66 -32.36
C LEU A 4 -30.09 -16.48 -31.55
N ALA A 5 -31.34 -16.08 -31.81
CA ALA A 5 -32.07 -15.18 -30.95
C ALA A 5 -32.29 -15.88 -29.61
N THR A 6 -31.67 -15.38 -28.54
CA THR A 6 -31.97 -15.83 -27.18
C THR A 6 -33.29 -15.19 -26.73
N PRO A 7 -34.25 -15.99 -26.22
CA PRO A 7 -35.55 -15.48 -25.77
C PRO A 7 -35.36 -14.62 -24.52
N SER A 8 -35.83 -13.37 -24.54
CA SER A 8 -35.90 -12.51 -23.38
C SER A 8 -37.03 -12.98 -22.46
N LEU A 9 -36.74 -13.93 -21.57
CA LEU A 9 -37.65 -14.26 -20.49
C LEU A 9 -37.79 -13.02 -19.58
N PRO A 10 -39.02 -12.58 -19.25
CA PRO A 10 -39.21 -11.53 -18.24
C PRO A 10 -38.69 -12.10 -16.92
N ASN A 11 -37.67 -11.45 -16.33
CA ASN A 11 -36.84 -11.86 -15.18
C ASN A 11 -35.50 -12.55 -15.48
N TYR A 12 -35.05 -12.61 -16.73
CA TYR A 12 -33.68 -13.04 -17.02
C TYR A 12 -32.65 -11.96 -16.66
N ASN A 13 -32.24 -11.92 -15.39
CA ASN A 13 -31.10 -11.11 -14.93
C ASN A 13 -29.82 -11.97 -14.95
N PRO A 14 -28.92 -11.80 -15.95
CA PRO A 14 -27.68 -12.57 -16.02
C PRO A 14 -26.75 -12.33 -14.81
N GLY A 15 -26.96 -11.25 -14.03
CA GLY A 15 -26.28 -11.02 -12.76
C GLY A 15 -26.63 -12.05 -11.69
N CYS A 16 -27.84 -12.61 -11.70
CA CYS A 16 -28.28 -13.61 -10.73
C CYS A 16 -27.52 -14.95 -10.86
N LEU A 17 -27.16 -15.33 -12.10
CA LEU A 17 -26.32 -16.51 -12.37
C LEU A 17 -24.86 -16.29 -11.93
N LEU A 18 -24.35 -15.07 -12.12
CA LEU A 18 -23.02 -14.66 -11.65
C LEU A 18 -22.93 -14.66 -10.13
N ASP A 19 -23.98 -14.21 -9.44
CA ASP A 19 -24.06 -14.20 -7.99
C ASP A 19 -24.19 -15.61 -7.41
N GLU A 20 -24.95 -16.50 -8.05
CA GLU A 20 -25.05 -17.90 -7.63
C GLU A 20 -23.73 -18.68 -7.84
N HIS A 21 -23.00 -18.39 -8.93
CA HIS A 21 -21.65 -18.94 -9.14
C HIS A 21 -20.67 -18.45 -8.07
N LYS A 22 -20.66 -17.14 -7.78
CA LYS A 22 -19.82 -16.57 -6.71
C LYS A 22 -20.18 -17.14 -5.35
N ARG A 23 -21.46 -17.37 -5.08
CA ARG A 23 -21.94 -18.01 -3.85
C ARG A 23 -21.42 -19.44 -3.75
N SER A 24 -21.55 -20.21 -4.83
CA SER A 24 -21.06 -21.59 -4.91
C SER A 24 -19.55 -21.68 -4.71
N ASP A 25 -18.78 -20.80 -5.37
CA ASP A 25 -17.34 -20.69 -5.20
C ASP A 25 -16.96 -20.33 -3.76
N SER A 26 -17.66 -19.37 -3.16
CA SER A 26 -17.44 -18.96 -1.76
C SER A 26 -17.68 -20.13 -0.78
N ILE A 27 -18.74 -20.91 -1.00
CA ILE A 27 -19.04 -22.10 -0.19
C ILE A 27 -17.92 -23.13 -0.39
N TYR A 28 -17.53 -23.42 -1.64
CA TYR A 28 -16.45 -24.36 -1.96
C TYR A 28 -15.11 -23.95 -1.32
N LEU A 29 -14.73 -22.68 -1.45
CA LEU A 29 -13.48 -22.17 -0.89
C LEU A 29 -13.48 -22.24 0.65
N ARG A 30 -14.62 -21.94 1.30
CA ARG A 30 -14.76 -22.10 2.76
C ARG A 30 -14.65 -23.55 3.19
N THR A 31 -15.31 -24.48 2.50
CA THR A 31 -15.25 -25.91 2.85
C THR A 31 -13.86 -26.48 2.60
N ALA A 32 -13.21 -26.11 1.50
CA ALA A 32 -11.82 -26.49 1.20
C ALA A 32 -10.86 -25.94 2.26
N PHE A 33 -11.02 -24.68 2.66
CA PHE A 33 -10.22 -24.07 3.73
C PHE A 33 -10.38 -24.79 5.07
N VAL A 34 -11.62 -25.06 5.49
CA VAL A 34 -11.91 -25.78 6.73
C VAL A 34 -11.33 -27.21 6.68
N SER A 35 -11.47 -27.91 5.54
CA SER A 35 -10.90 -29.24 5.34
C SER A 35 -9.37 -29.23 5.47
N HIS A 36 -8.71 -28.28 4.80
CA HIS A 36 -7.26 -28.12 4.87
C HIS A 36 -6.78 -27.77 6.29
N HIS A 37 -7.48 -26.86 6.98
CA HIS A 37 -7.19 -26.49 8.36
C HIS A 37 -7.31 -27.70 9.30
N ASN A 38 -8.40 -28.46 9.19
CA ASN A 38 -8.65 -29.65 9.99
C ASN A 38 -7.59 -30.73 9.72
N SER A 39 -7.20 -30.95 8.46
CA SER A 39 -6.13 -31.89 8.09
C SER A 39 -4.79 -31.49 8.72
N THR A 40 -4.46 -30.20 8.66
CA THR A 40 -3.23 -29.64 9.25
C THR A 40 -3.21 -29.84 10.77
N GLN A 41 -4.32 -29.53 11.46
CA GLN A 41 -4.47 -29.72 12.89
C GLN A 41 -4.34 -31.20 13.28
N ARG A 42 -5.02 -32.11 12.57
CA ARG A 42 -4.92 -33.56 12.80
C ARG A 42 -3.50 -34.08 12.68
N LYS A 43 -2.75 -33.62 11.67
CA LYS A 43 -1.36 -34.03 11.49
C LYS A 43 -0.46 -33.51 12.61
N LEU A 44 -0.67 -32.27 13.04
CA LEU A 44 0.07 -31.68 14.15
C LEU A 44 -0.22 -32.39 15.48
N THR A 45 -1.48 -32.69 15.76
CA THR A 45 -1.85 -33.42 16.98
C THR A 45 -1.30 -34.85 16.97
N ALA A 46 -1.36 -35.55 15.83
CA ALA A 46 -0.79 -36.89 15.69
C ALA A 46 0.72 -36.93 15.98
N LEU A 47 1.49 -36.00 15.41
CA LEU A 47 2.94 -35.89 15.65
C LEU A 47 3.25 -35.57 17.12
N LEU A 48 2.48 -34.67 17.74
CA LEU A 48 2.66 -34.34 19.15
C LEU A 48 2.33 -35.53 20.06
N THR A 49 1.26 -36.28 19.76
CA THR A 49 0.92 -37.48 20.52
C THR A 49 1.97 -38.57 20.37
N ASP A 50 2.51 -38.78 19.18
CA ASP A 50 3.59 -39.74 18.92
C ASP A 50 4.85 -39.40 19.72
N ALA A 51 5.27 -38.13 19.70
CA ALA A 51 6.41 -37.66 20.50
C ALA A 51 6.19 -37.89 22.01
N ARG A 52 4.98 -37.64 22.52
CA ARG A 52 4.62 -37.87 23.94
C ARG A 52 4.61 -39.35 24.32
N LEU A 53 4.08 -40.21 23.45
CA LEU A 53 4.09 -41.66 23.66
C LEU A 53 5.52 -42.19 23.73
N LYS A 54 6.37 -41.80 22.78
CA LYS A 54 7.79 -42.18 22.75
C LYS A 54 8.58 -41.62 23.93
N ALA A 55 8.28 -40.40 24.38
CA ALA A 55 8.83 -39.84 25.62
C ALA A 55 8.50 -40.71 26.84
N THR A 56 7.27 -41.20 26.91
CA THR A 56 6.81 -42.07 28.00
C THR A 56 7.52 -43.43 27.97
N ILE A 57 7.68 -44.02 26.78
CA ILE A 57 8.42 -45.28 26.59
C ILE A 57 9.89 -45.09 26.98
N SER A 58 10.52 -43.99 26.55
CA SER A 58 11.91 -43.68 26.88
C SER A 58 12.14 -43.54 28.39
N ARG A 59 11.16 -43.02 29.14
CA ARG A 59 11.22 -42.87 30.61
C ARG A 59 10.97 -44.18 31.36
N THR A 60 10.04 -45.00 30.86
CA THR A 60 9.62 -46.25 31.52
C THR A 60 10.54 -47.43 31.20
N LYS A 61 11.12 -47.45 29.99
CA LYS A 61 12.05 -48.48 29.51
C LYS A 61 13.24 -47.81 28.81
N PRO A 62 14.19 -47.24 29.59
CA PRO A 62 15.32 -46.53 29.03
C PRO A 62 16.21 -47.50 28.25
N SER A 63 16.25 -47.31 26.94
CA SER A 63 17.18 -47.96 26.02
C SER A 63 17.69 -46.93 25.02
N GLN A 64 18.87 -47.15 24.47
CA GLN A 64 19.45 -46.23 23.48
C GLN A 64 18.53 -46.06 22.27
N ALA A 65 17.88 -47.15 21.82
CA ALA A 65 16.89 -47.13 20.74
C ALA A 65 15.62 -46.33 21.10
N ALA A 66 15.13 -46.43 22.34
CA ALA A 66 13.95 -45.67 22.79
C ALA A 66 14.24 -44.16 22.91
N GLN A 67 15.46 -43.81 23.34
CA GLN A 67 15.90 -42.42 23.41
C GLN A 67 16.02 -41.80 22.01
N GLN A 68 16.60 -42.55 21.06
CA GLN A 68 16.70 -42.14 19.65
C GLN A 68 15.31 -41.98 19.01
N ALA A 69 14.40 -42.94 19.21
CA ALA A 69 13.04 -42.85 18.69
C ALA A 69 12.29 -41.62 19.22
N TYR A 70 12.50 -41.24 20.48
CA TYR A 70 11.95 -40.01 21.05
C TYR A 70 12.54 -38.75 20.40
N THR A 71 13.86 -38.66 20.27
CA THR A 71 14.51 -37.50 19.64
C THR A 71 14.08 -37.34 18.19
N ASP A 72 13.93 -38.44 17.45
CA ASP A 72 13.48 -38.42 16.06
C ASP A 72 12.02 -37.95 15.94
N ALA A 73 11.14 -38.41 16.84
CA ALA A 73 9.74 -37.97 16.84
C ALA A 73 9.61 -36.48 17.22
N GLN A 74 10.42 -36.01 18.18
CA GLN A 74 10.45 -34.62 18.59
C GLN A 74 10.95 -33.70 17.46
N THR A 75 12.05 -34.07 16.79
CA THR A 75 12.58 -33.31 15.66
C THR A 75 11.61 -33.26 14.48
N LEU A 76 10.85 -34.33 14.21
CA LEU A 76 9.80 -34.33 13.20
C LEU A 76 8.65 -33.37 13.54
N TYR A 77 8.22 -33.35 14.80
CA TYR A 77 7.21 -32.39 15.27
C TYR A 77 7.70 -30.95 15.13
N ASP A 78 8.90 -30.65 15.64
CA ASP A 78 9.47 -29.31 15.63
C ASP A 78 9.67 -28.80 14.20
N LYS A 79 10.16 -29.66 13.30
CA LYS A 79 10.32 -29.33 11.87
C LYS A 79 8.99 -29.02 11.20
N TYR A 80 7.96 -29.82 11.45
CA TYR A 80 6.63 -29.58 10.88
C TYR A 80 6.01 -28.30 11.43
N TYR A 81 6.14 -28.04 12.74
CA TYR A 81 5.63 -26.84 13.38
C TYR A 81 6.33 -25.57 12.88
N ALA A 82 7.64 -25.60 12.73
CA ALA A 82 8.41 -24.48 12.16
C ALA A 82 7.96 -24.16 10.73
N SER A 83 7.74 -25.18 9.88
CA SER A 83 7.26 -24.99 8.51
C SER A 83 5.87 -24.34 8.45
N LEU A 84 4.98 -24.68 9.41
CA LEU A 84 3.67 -24.06 9.52
C LEU A 84 3.76 -22.59 9.94
N GLN A 85 4.63 -22.28 10.90
CA GLN A 85 4.84 -20.89 11.32
C GLN A 85 5.39 -20.04 10.18
N GLU A 86 6.32 -20.55 9.38
CA GLU A 86 6.85 -19.84 8.21
C GLU A 86 5.76 -19.61 7.15
N SER A 87 4.94 -20.62 6.86
CA SER A 87 3.82 -20.46 5.92
C SER A 87 2.81 -19.42 6.41
N GLN A 88 2.50 -19.39 7.70
CA GLN A 88 1.60 -18.40 8.27
C GLN A 88 2.18 -16.98 8.20
N LYS A 89 3.49 -16.81 8.46
CA LYS A 89 4.18 -15.52 8.31
C LYS A 89 4.15 -15.02 6.87
N ARG A 90 4.39 -15.90 5.89
CA ARG A 90 4.30 -15.57 4.46
C ARG A 90 2.88 -15.15 4.06
N ASN A 91 1.88 -15.95 4.43
CA ASN A 91 0.49 -15.63 4.14
C ASN A 91 0.04 -14.31 4.77
N ARG A 92 0.51 -14.00 5.98
CA ARG A 92 0.25 -12.71 6.64
C ARG A 92 0.94 -11.56 5.90
N PHE A 93 2.20 -11.72 5.52
CA PHE A 93 2.90 -10.71 4.72
C PHE A 93 2.19 -10.42 3.39
N ASP A 94 1.70 -11.46 2.70
CA ASP A 94 0.94 -11.30 1.46
C ASP A 94 -0.41 -10.59 1.71
N GLN A 95 -1.08 -10.89 2.84
CA GLN A 95 -2.28 -10.17 3.26
C GLN A 95 -1.98 -8.70 3.56
N ASP A 96 -0.94 -8.41 4.33
CA ASP A 96 -0.54 -7.04 4.69
C ASP A 96 -0.16 -6.26 3.42
N LEU A 97 0.54 -6.88 2.45
CA LEU A 97 0.86 -6.26 1.15
C LEU A 97 -0.40 -5.81 0.40
N HIS A 98 -1.48 -6.59 0.44
CA HIS A 98 -2.71 -6.30 -0.29
C HIS A 98 -3.73 -5.46 0.49
N LEU A 99 -3.71 -5.49 1.83
CA LEU A 99 -4.70 -4.85 2.70
C LEU A 99 -4.20 -3.57 3.37
N ASP A 100 -2.88 -3.46 3.62
CA ASP A 100 -2.27 -2.28 4.25
C ASP A 100 -1.72 -1.26 3.24
N GLU A 101 -1.65 -1.59 1.94
CA GLU A 101 -1.40 -0.61 0.87
C GLU A 101 -2.64 0.28 0.62
N ARG A 102 -3.00 1.11 1.60
CA ARG A 102 -4.18 2.00 1.53
C ARG A 102 -3.89 3.37 0.90
N CYS A 103 -2.62 3.75 0.78
CA CYS A 103 -2.26 5.07 0.24
C CYS A 103 -2.66 5.25 -1.23
N THR A 104 -2.66 4.18 -2.03
CA THR A 104 -3.07 4.24 -3.44
C THR A 104 -4.59 4.20 -3.60
N GLN A 105 -5.30 3.43 -2.77
CA GLN A 105 -6.77 3.35 -2.82
C GLN A 105 -7.47 4.65 -2.42
N GLU A 106 -6.98 5.35 -1.40
CA GLU A 106 -7.58 6.63 -1.00
C GLU A 106 -7.29 7.73 -2.04
N PHE A 107 -6.11 7.69 -2.67
CA PHE A 107 -5.71 8.64 -3.71
C PHE A 107 -6.44 8.42 -5.04
N LEU A 108 -6.81 7.17 -5.34
CA LEU A 108 -7.53 6.77 -6.55
C LEU A 108 -9.04 6.53 -6.30
N ARG A 109 -9.54 6.91 -5.11
CA ARG A 109 -10.96 6.72 -4.77
C ARG A 109 -11.82 7.53 -5.75
N PRO A 110 -12.90 6.94 -6.31
CA PRO A 110 -13.89 7.72 -7.03
C PRO A 110 -14.39 8.86 -6.13
N PRO A 111 -14.54 10.08 -6.67
CA PRO A 111 -15.00 11.21 -5.86
C PRO A 111 -16.31 10.86 -5.15
N ILE A 112 -16.33 10.97 -3.82
CA ILE A 112 -17.49 10.63 -3.00
C ILE A 112 -18.55 11.72 -3.20
N HIS A 113 -19.79 11.35 -3.52
CA HIS A 113 -20.90 12.28 -3.80
C HIS A 113 -21.29 13.20 -2.63
N THR A 114 -20.71 12.99 -1.45
CA THR A 114 -21.00 13.75 -0.22
C THR A 114 -20.05 14.93 0.03
N HIS A 115 -18.99 15.10 -0.76
CA HIS A 115 -18.16 16.31 -0.63
C HIS A 115 -18.94 17.53 -1.10
N LEU A 116 -19.07 18.53 -0.23
CA LEU A 116 -19.54 19.85 -0.62
C LEU A 116 -18.65 20.35 -1.77
N PRO A 117 -19.22 20.71 -2.93
CA PRO A 117 -18.43 21.19 -4.04
C PRO A 117 -17.69 22.45 -3.57
N THR A 118 -16.37 22.40 -3.55
CA THR A 118 -15.54 23.59 -3.33
C THR A 118 -15.73 24.49 -4.53
N ARG A 119 -16.67 25.43 -4.43
CA ARG A 119 -16.94 26.39 -5.50
C ARG A 119 -15.84 27.46 -5.44
N LEU A 120 -15.03 27.52 -6.49
CA LEU A 120 -14.20 28.68 -6.72
C LEU A 120 -15.13 29.91 -6.79
N PRO A 121 -14.81 31.03 -6.10
CA PRO A 121 -15.66 32.21 -6.06
C PRO A 121 -15.60 32.98 -7.38
N LEU A 122 -16.13 32.37 -8.44
CA LEU A 122 -16.20 32.91 -9.79
C LEU A 122 -17.52 33.64 -9.95
N ARG A 123 -17.48 34.90 -10.41
CA ARG A 123 -18.65 35.79 -10.49
C ARG A 123 -19.35 35.70 -11.83
N THR A 124 -18.66 35.29 -12.89
CA THR A 124 -19.20 35.25 -14.26
C THR A 124 -18.84 33.96 -14.99
N LYS A 125 -19.62 33.61 -16.02
CA LYS A 125 -19.33 32.47 -16.90
C LYS A 125 -17.98 32.62 -17.61
N GLN A 126 -17.64 33.83 -18.04
CA GLN A 126 -16.38 34.12 -18.70
C GLN A 126 -15.18 33.88 -17.78
N GLU A 127 -15.30 34.25 -16.50
CA GLU A 127 -14.27 34.00 -15.47
C GLU A 127 -14.11 32.49 -15.21
N TYR A 128 -15.20 31.74 -15.23
CA TYR A 128 -15.16 30.27 -15.16
C TYR A 128 -14.43 29.66 -16.34
N ASP A 129 -14.80 30.02 -17.57
CA ASP A 129 -14.20 29.47 -18.77
C ASP A 129 -12.69 29.77 -18.84
N ASP A 130 -12.29 31.01 -18.50
CA ASP A 130 -10.87 31.42 -18.44
C ASP A 130 -10.10 30.66 -17.35
N THR A 131 -10.65 30.58 -16.14
CA THR A 131 -10.02 29.88 -15.01
C THR A 131 -9.88 28.39 -15.31
N ALA A 132 -10.95 27.75 -15.79
CA ALA A 132 -10.95 26.34 -16.17
C ALA A 132 -9.92 26.05 -17.27
N GLN A 133 -9.82 26.93 -18.28
CA GLN A 133 -8.86 26.78 -19.36
C GLN A 133 -7.41 26.93 -18.87
N LYS A 134 -7.14 27.88 -17.96
CA LYS A 134 -5.81 28.04 -17.33
C LYS A 134 -5.43 26.82 -16.52
N PHE A 135 -6.34 26.30 -15.69
CA PHE A 135 -6.11 25.08 -14.91
C PHE A 135 -5.85 23.87 -15.81
N ARG A 136 -6.69 23.66 -16.84
CA ARG A 136 -6.50 22.59 -17.82
C ARG A 136 -5.15 22.70 -18.51
N SER A 137 -4.77 23.89 -18.97
CA SER A 137 -3.50 24.12 -19.66
C SER A 137 -2.29 23.88 -18.76
N TYR A 138 -2.33 24.38 -17.52
CA TYR A 138 -1.27 24.20 -16.54
C TYR A 138 -1.01 22.73 -16.22
N TRP A 139 -2.06 21.99 -15.85
CA TRP A 139 -1.93 20.57 -15.53
C TRP A 139 -1.60 19.73 -16.75
N ALA A 140 -2.15 20.06 -17.91
CA ALA A 140 -1.79 19.41 -19.16
C ALA A 140 -0.30 19.58 -19.48
N GLN A 141 0.28 20.76 -19.25
CA GLN A 141 1.71 21.00 -19.43
C GLN A 141 2.57 20.19 -18.44
N ILE A 142 2.14 20.10 -17.18
CA ILE A 142 2.87 19.34 -16.14
C ILE A 142 2.85 17.85 -16.43
N PHE A 143 1.66 17.28 -16.66
CA PHE A 143 1.48 15.85 -16.86
C PHE A 143 1.67 15.41 -18.31
N GLN A 144 1.94 16.34 -19.22
CA GLN A 144 2.05 16.08 -20.66
C GLN A 144 0.79 15.38 -21.19
N SER A 145 -0.37 16.03 -20.98
CA SER A 145 -1.67 15.47 -21.35
C SER A 145 -1.74 15.08 -22.83
N PRO A 146 -2.34 13.92 -23.18
CA PRO A 146 -2.55 13.51 -24.56
C PRO A 146 -3.72 14.22 -25.25
N SER A 147 -4.42 15.13 -24.57
CA SER A 147 -5.56 15.87 -25.11
C SER A 147 -5.19 16.66 -26.36
N ARG A 148 -5.96 16.50 -27.45
CA ARG A 148 -5.68 17.13 -28.75
C ARG A 148 -5.94 18.64 -28.78
N ASP A 149 -6.79 19.12 -27.89
CA ASP A 149 -7.21 20.52 -27.79
C ASP A 149 -6.22 21.40 -27.02
N ILE A 150 -5.22 20.82 -26.35
CA ILE A 150 -4.23 21.56 -25.58
C ILE A 150 -2.83 21.30 -26.13
N HIS A 151 -2.20 22.34 -26.66
CA HIS A 151 -0.81 22.26 -27.09
C HIS A 151 0.13 22.20 -25.88
N CYS A 152 0.67 21.01 -25.60
CA CYS A 152 1.67 20.83 -24.54
C CYS A 152 3.06 20.73 -25.17
N PRO A 153 3.92 21.77 -25.07
CA PRO A 153 5.28 21.65 -25.54
C PRO A 153 5.99 20.55 -24.75
N ARG A 154 6.71 19.69 -25.47
CA ARG A 154 7.43 18.57 -24.87
C ARG A 154 8.53 19.13 -23.97
N ARG A 155 8.43 18.86 -22.67
CA ARG A 155 9.47 19.29 -21.72
C ARG A 155 10.79 18.62 -22.06
N THR A 156 11.80 19.42 -22.41
CA THR A 156 13.18 18.96 -22.50
C THR A 156 13.75 18.96 -21.09
N PHE A 157 14.21 17.80 -20.64
CA PHE A 157 14.95 17.69 -19.38
C PHE A 157 16.40 17.38 -19.67
N ASN A 158 17.28 17.91 -18.83
CA ASN A 158 18.69 17.62 -18.93
C ASN A 158 18.95 16.15 -18.55
N ARG A 159 19.13 15.30 -19.56
CA ARG A 159 19.33 13.85 -19.40
C ARG A 159 20.57 13.51 -18.58
N SER A 160 21.65 14.28 -18.70
CA SER A 160 22.88 14.02 -17.92
C SER A 160 22.65 14.36 -16.46
N LEU A 161 21.97 15.47 -16.17
CA LEU A 161 21.59 15.82 -14.80
C LEU A 161 20.67 14.77 -14.20
N LEU A 162 19.61 14.35 -14.91
CA LEU A 162 18.69 13.32 -14.42
C LEU A 162 19.42 12.01 -14.13
N ARG A 163 20.29 11.57 -15.05
CA ARG A 163 21.11 10.36 -14.85
C ARG A 163 22.02 10.50 -13.63
N SER A 164 22.61 11.68 -13.42
CA SER A 164 23.46 11.94 -12.25
C SER A 164 22.69 11.91 -10.93
N ILE A 165 21.44 12.41 -10.94
CA ILE A 165 20.54 12.36 -9.79
C ILE A 165 20.19 10.90 -9.52
N LEU A 166 19.66 10.18 -10.52
CA LEU A 166 19.26 8.76 -10.39
C LEU A 166 20.40 7.84 -9.96
N ALA A 167 21.63 8.11 -10.42
CA ALA A 167 22.81 7.35 -9.99
C ALA A 167 23.17 7.57 -8.51
N LYS A 168 22.78 8.71 -7.94
CA LYS A 168 23.03 9.08 -6.53
C LYS A 168 21.83 8.80 -5.63
N THR A 169 20.64 8.58 -6.18
CA THR A 169 19.46 8.19 -5.40
C THR A 169 19.52 6.71 -5.05
N THR A 170 19.73 6.42 -3.77
CA THR A 170 19.71 5.05 -3.23
C THR A 170 18.46 4.83 -2.39
N SER A 171 18.03 3.57 -2.24
CA SER A 171 16.88 3.20 -1.39
C SER A 171 17.11 3.48 0.10
N ARG A 172 18.37 3.68 0.50
CA ARG A 172 18.77 3.97 1.87
C ARG A 172 19.74 5.15 1.89
N LEU A 173 19.54 6.04 2.85
CA LEU A 173 20.51 7.07 3.18
C LEU A 173 21.78 6.42 3.74
N THR A 174 22.93 6.98 3.39
CA THR A 174 24.21 6.67 4.04
C THR A 174 24.16 7.03 5.52
N ILE A 175 25.06 6.47 6.32
CA ILE A 175 25.13 6.73 7.76
C ILE A 175 25.32 8.23 8.04
N THR A 176 26.14 8.91 7.24
CA THR A 176 26.37 10.36 7.36
C THR A 176 25.11 11.17 7.02
N GLN A 177 24.41 10.83 5.94
CA GLN A 177 23.15 11.47 5.59
C GLN A 177 22.07 11.24 6.65
N ARG A 178 21.98 10.04 7.22
CA ARG A 178 21.05 9.74 8.31
C ARG A 178 21.36 10.58 9.55
N ARG A 179 22.63 10.63 9.96
CA ARG A 179 23.06 11.48 11.08
C ARG A 179 22.78 12.96 10.84
N ALA A 180 22.90 13.43 9.60
CA ALA A 180 22.55 14.81 9.25
C ALA A 180 21.04 15.07 9.35
N MET A 181 20.20 14.11 8.96
CA MET A 181 18.73 14.20 9.11
C MET A 181 18.28 14.07 10.57
N GLU A 182 19.03 13.35 11.40
CA GLU A 182 18.79 13.19 12.84
C GLU A 182 19.42 14.31 13.68
N ALA A 183 20.20 15.21 13.07
CA ALA A 183 20.82 16.32 13.76
C ALA A 183 19.73 17.33 14.20
N PRO A 184 19.87 17.93 15.40
CA PRO A 184 19.00 19.04 15.80
C PRO A 184 19.05 20.18 14.77
N LEU A 185 17.88 20.76 14.47
CA LEU A 185 17.80 21.97 13.66
C LEU A 185 18.56 23.10 14.35
N THR A 186 19.40 23.80 13.60
CA THR A 186 20.20 24.92 14.09
C THR A 186 19.54 26.25 13.77
N ALA A 187 19.91 27.31 14.49
CA ALA A 187 19.47 28.68 14.18
C ALA A 187 19.77 29.09 12.73
N ASN A 188 20.89 28.61 12.16
CA ASN A 188 21.22 28.84 10.75
C ASN A 188 20.21 28.20 9.81
N ASP A 189 19.70 27.00 10.13
CA ASP A 189 18.69 26.33 9.30
C ASP A 189 17.40 27.15 9.25
N PHE A 190 16.97 27.70 10.39
CA PHE A 190 15.80 28.59 10.48
C PHE A 190 16.03 29.90 9.73
N TYR A 191 17.17 30.55 9.95
CA TYR A 191 17.55 31.78 9.26
C TYR A 191 17.52 31.61 7.73
N PHE A 192 18.16 30.56 7.21
CA PHE A 192 18.20 30.32 5.76
C PHE A 192 16.84 29.91 5.20
N ALA A 193 16.03 29.15 5.96
CA ALA A 193 14.67 28.82 5.55
C ALA A 193 13.81 30.08 5.41
N LEU A 194 13.84 30.97 6.40
CA LEU A 194 13.09 32.23 6.39
C LEU A 194 13.52 33.13 5.23
N ILE A 195 14.83 33.36 5.05
CA ILE A 195 15.36 34.25 4.01
C ILE A 195 15.08 33.74 2.58
N LYS A 196 15.07 32.41 2.38
CA LYS A 196 14.78 31.80 1.07
C LYS A 196 13.30 31.59 0.79
N THR A 197 12.42 31.88 1.76
CA THR A 197 10.98 31.73 1.56
C THR A 197 10.48 32.72 0.51
N ALA A 198 9.58 32.27 -0.36
CA ALA A 198 9.04 33.10 -1.42
C ALA A 198 8.19 34.25 -0.85
N LYS A 199 8.56 35.48 -1.19
CA LYS A 199 7.87 36.71 -0.75
C LYS A 199 6.55 36.93 -1.50
N ASN A 200 5.67 37.76 -0.94
CA ASN A 200 4.40 38.14 -1.55
C ASN A 200 3.47 36.94 -1.88
N LYS A 201 3.47 35.92 -1.01
CA LYS A 201 2.52 34.81 -1.08
C LYS A 201 1.37 35.06 -0.13
N ALA A 202 0.21 34.49 -0.47
CA ALA A 202 -0.95 34.55 0.42
C ALA A 202 -0.60 33.91 1.78
N PRO A 203 -1.06 34.50 2.89
CA PRO A 203 -0.81 33.94 4.22
C PRO A 203 -1.36 32.52 4.36
N GLY A 204 -0.78 31.75 5.27
CA GLY A 204 -1.27 30.43 5.64
C GLY A 204 -2.58 30.48 6.43
N PRO A 205 -3.03 29.34 6.97
CA PRO A 205 -4.24 29.25 7.80
C PRO A 205 -4.18 30.10 9.08
N ASP A 206 -2.98 30.44 9.55
CA ASP A 206 -2.71 31.32 10.68
C ASP A 206 -2.92 32.82 10.36
N GLY A 207 -3.05 33.18 9.07
CA GLY A 207 -3.27 34.54 8.61
C GLY A 207 -2.03 35.44 8.66
N LEU A 208 -0.86 34.90 9.04
CA LEU A 208 0.36 35.69 9.19
C LEU A 208 1.12 35.82 7.87
N PRO A 209 1.43 37.05 7.41
CA PRO A 209 2.22 37.25 6.20
C PRO A 209 3.70 36.86 6.44
N VAL A 210 4.41 36.46 5.39
CA VAL A 210 5.82 36.03 5.52
C VAL A 210 6.72 37.15 6.08
N GLU A 211 6.37 38.40 5.81
CA GLU A 211 7.03 39.60 6.31
C GLU A 211 7.07 39.66 7.83
N TYR A 212 6.08 39.07 8.52
CA TYR A 212 6.04 38.97 9.98
C TYR A 212 7.27 38.21 10.52
N TYR A 213 7.61 37.08 9.92
CA TYR A 213 8.75 36.26 10.32
C TYR A 213 10.10 36.86 9.89
N LEU A 214 10.08 37.80 8.94
CA LEU A 214 11.28 38.51 8.47
C LEU A 214 11.60 39.77 9.28
N THR A 215 10.75 40.17 10.23
CA THR A 215 10.98 41.37 11.06
C THR A 215 12.24 41.25 11.91
N ASP A 216 12.55 40.05 12.41
CA ASP A 216 13.75 39.79 13.19
C ASP A 216 14.29 38.36 12.98
N PRO A 217 14.96 38.10 11.84
CA PRO A 217 15.39 36.75 11.47
C PRO A 217 16.48 36.16 12.39
N HIS A 218 17.12 36.99 13.22
CA HIS A 218 18.22 36.57 14.10
C HIS A 218 17.73 36.07 15.45
N ASN A 219 16.45 36.30 15.78
CA ASN A 219 15.83 35.90 17.04
C ASN A 219 15.02 34.59 16.96
N TRP A 220 15.08 33.88 15.82
CA TRP A 220 14.51 32.55 15.60
C TRP A 220 15.59 31.47 15.69
#